data_AF-V4JKC3-F1
#
_entry.id   AF-V4JKC3-F1
#
_cell.length_a   1.000
_cell.length_b   1.000
_cell.length_c   1.000
_cell.angle_alpha   90.00
_cell.angle_beta   90.00
_cell.angle_gamma   90.00
#
_symmetry.space_group_name_H-M   'P 1'
#
loop_
_entity.id
_entity.type
_entity.pdbx_description
1 polymer ?
#
loop_
_entity_poly.entity_id
_entity_poly.type
_entity_poly.pdbx_seq_one_letter_code
_entity_poly.pdbx_strand_id
1 'polypeptide(L)'
;MVVLRLFLLQVLNDNRSCKAAVSRFLIERAGEGETEISHNSGPYCTARTRLPLALLEDGVRETAVKENHTKNDWKWRGYYVYMVDGTTVLLQDPVWVFLLFVSAR
;
A
#
# COMPACT_ATOMS: atom_id res chain seq x y z
N MET A 1 -6.21 0.38 -10.89
CA MET A 1 -5.02 1.20 -11.19
C MET A 1 -3.75 0.44 -10.82
N VAL A 2 -2.86 0.17 -11.80
CA VAL A 2 -1.64 -0.64 -11.58
C VAL A 2 -0.61 0.05 -10.67
N VAL A 3 -0.45 1.38 -10.81
CA VAL A 3 0.52 2.17 -10.01
C VAL A 3 0.18 2.16 -8.52
N LEU A 4 -1.11 2.32 -8.18
CA LEU A 4 -1.56 2.26 -6.77
C LEU A 4 -1.31 0.87 -6.15
N ARG A 5 -1.62 -0.20 -6.89
CA ARG A 5 -1.35 -1.58 -6.43
C ARG A 5 0.13 -1.80 -6.17
N LEU A 6 1.00 -1.45 -7.14
CA LEU A 6 2.44 -1.55 -6.98
C LEU A 6 2.97 -0.70 -5.82
N PHE A 7 2.39 0.48 -5.60
CA PHE A 7 2.72 1.34 -4.47
C PHE A 7 2.41 0.67 -3.13
N LEU A 8 1.23 0.09 -2.98
CA LEU A 8 0.86 -0.66 -1.78
C LEU A 8 1.79 -1.87 -1.59
N LEU A 9 2.07 -2.63 -2.64
CA LEU A 9 3.03 -3.75 -2.59
C LEU A 9 4.43 -3.31 -2.18
N GLN A 10 4.85 -2.10 -2.57
CA GLN A 10 6.12 -1.54 -2.17
C GLN A 10 6.14 -1.13 -0.70
N VAL A 11 5.11 -0.41 -0.23
CA VAL A 11 5.05 0.09 1.15
C VAL A 11 4.92 -1.07 2.16
N LEU A 12 4.20 -2.13 1.79
CA LEU A 12 4.02 -3.33 2.60
C LEU A 12 5.22 -4.30 2.56
N ASN A 13 6.25 -4.01 1.77
CA ASN A 13 7.47 -4.81 1.72
C ASN A 13 8.51 -4.25 2.68
N ASP A 14 9.16 -5.11 3.47
CA ASP A 14 10.18 -4.76 4.46
C ASP A 14 11.26 -3.82 3.89
N ASN A 15 11.74 -4.12 2.68
CA ASN A 15 12.84 -3.37 2.05
C ASN A 15 12.34 -2.22 1.15
N ARG A 16 11.03 -2.01 1.05
CA ARG A 16 10.37 -0.92 0.30
C ARG A 16 10.91 -0.68 -1.11
N SER A 17 11.37 -1.74 -1.78
CA SER A 17 12.08 -1.66 -3.05
C SER A 17 11.11 -1.58 -4.23
N CYS A 18 11.32 -0.61 -5.14
CA CYS A 18 10.60 -0.54 -6.41
C CYS A 18 10.74 -1.87 -7.19
N LYS A 19 11.95 -2.44 -7.21
CA LYS A 19 12.23 -3.70 -7.93
C LYS A 19 11.47 -4.87 -7.31
N ALA A 20 11.39 -4.93 -5.99
CA ALA A 20 10.65 -5.99 -5.30
C ALA A 20 9.14 -5.90 -5.58
N ALA A 21 8.57 -4.69 -5.56
CA ALA A 21 7.17 -4.48 -5.89
C ALA A 21 6.83 -4.87 -7.33
N VAL A 22 7.67 -4.46 -8.29
CA VAL A 22 7.51 -4.82 -9.70
C VAL A 22 7.68 -6.33 -9.90
N SER A 23 8.69 -6.95 -9.29
CA SER A 23 8.90 -8.40 -9.37
C SER A 23 7.69 -9.19 -8.87
N ARG A 24 7.15 -8.81 -7.70
CA ARG A 24 5.95 -9.46 -7.15
C ARG A 24 4.74 -9.33 -8.08
N PHE A 25 4.52 -8.14 -8.66
CA PHE A 25 3.46 -7.93 -9.63
C PHE A 25 3.64 -8.79 -10.89
N LEU A 26 4.86 -8.96 -11.38
CA LEU A 26 5.15 -9.82 -12.54
C LEU A 26 4.90 -11.30 -12.24
N ILE A 27 5.27 -11.77 -11.05
CA ILE A 27 4.97 -13.13 -10.60
C ILE A 27 3.46 -13.37 -10.57
N GLU A 28 2.69 -12.41 -10.04
CA GLU A 28 1.23 -12.48 -10.00
C GLU A 28 0.64 -12.53 -11.42
N ARG A 29 1.11 -11.67 -12.35
CA ARG A 29 0.70 -11.71 -13.77
C ARG A 29 1.03 -13.04 -14.45
N ALA A 30 2.22 -13.58 -14.19
CA ALA A 30 2.66 -14.85 -14.76
C ALA A 30 1.78 -16.01 -14.25
N GLY A 31 1.37 -15.99 -12.99
CA GLY A 31 0.42 -16.94 -12.42
C GLY A 31 -0.98 -16.85 -13.04
N GLU A 32 -1.37 -15.65 -13.49
CA GLU A 32 -2.62 -15.40 -14.22
C GLU A 32 -2.52 -15.77 -15.73
N GLY A 33 -1.36 -16.24 -16.19
CA GLY A 33 -1.13 -16.61 -17.59
C GLY A 33 -1.02 -15.42 -18.55
N GLU A 34 -0.78 -14.23 -18.01
CA GLU A 34 -0.67 -13.01 -18.81
C GLU A 34 0.70 -12.92 -19.51
N THR A 35 0.76 -12.12 -20.59
CA THR A 35 2.00 -11.90 -21.35
C THR A 35 3.09 -11.29 -20.47
N GLU A 36 4.32 -11.79 -20.64
CA GLU A 36 5.50 -11.27 -19.96
C GLU A 36 5.74 -9.81 -20.37
N ILE A 37 6.00 -8.96 -19.37
CA ILE A 37 6.32 -7.55 -19.56
C ILE A 37 7.68 -7.25 -18.93
N SER A 38 8.28 -6.13 -19.31
CA SER A 38 9.62 -5.76 -18.84
C SER A 38 9.74 -5.74 -17.31
N HIS A 39 10.84 -6.29 -16.79
CA HIS A 39 11.25 -6.18 -15.39
C HIS A 39 11.76 -4.79 -15.00
N ASN A 40 11.72 -3.81 -15.91
CA ASN A 40 12.21 -2.46 -15.65
C ASN A 40 11.31 -1.73 -14.65
N SER A 41 11.85 -1.44 -13.45
CA SER A 41 11.14 -0.68 -12.42
C SER A 41 11.14 0.84 -12.61
N GLY A 42 11.94 1.38 -13.54
CA GLY A 42 12.07 2.81 -13.79
C GLY A 42 10.74 3.50 -14.13
N PRO A 43 9.97 3.00 -15.11
CA PRO A 43 8.65 3.55 -15.44
C PRO A 43 7.69 3.57 -14.25
N TYR A 44 7.73 2.53 -13.41
CA TYR A 44 6.93 2.48 -12.19
C TYR A 44 7.37 3.56 -11.18
N CYS A 45 8.67 3.68 -10.87
CA CYS A 45 9.13 4.70 -9.92
C CYS A 45 8.78 6.12 -10.41
N THR A 46 8.87 6.39 -11.72
CA THR A 46 8.42 7.68 -12.31
C THR A 46 6.92 7.89 -12.24
N ALA A 47 6.12 6.85 -12.50
CA ALA A 47 4.66 6.97 -12.44
C ALA A 47 4.17 7.20 -11.01
N ARG A 48 4.83 6.58 -10.03
CA ARG A 48 4.50 6.71 -8.61
C ARG A 48 4.60 8.15 -8.09
N THR A 49 5.58 8.93 -8.54
CA THR A 49 5.73 10.33 -8.10
C THR A 49 4.56 11.22 -8.52
N ARG A 50 3.76 10.76 -9.49
CA ARG A 50 2.57 11.46 -10.00
C ARG A 50 1.28 10.96 -9.34
N LEU A 51 1.36 10.05 -8.37
CA LEU A 51 0.18 9.53 -7.67
C LEU A 51 -0.45 10.66 -6.84
N PRO A 52 -1.72 11.02 -7.07
CA PRO A 52 -2.36 12.11 -6.33
C PRO A 52 -2.49 11.77 -4.85
N LEU A 53 -2.11 12.69 -3.97
CA LEU A 53 -2.27 12.50 -2.52
C LEU A 53 -3.75 12.32 -2.14
N ALA A 54 -4.65 13.10 -2.75
CA ALA A 54 -6.09 13.00 -2.53
C ALA A 54 -6.63 11.57 -2.75
N LEU A 55 -6.10 10.85 -3.75
CA LEU A 55 -6.49 9.47 -4.02
C LEU A 55 -6.14 8.53 -2.85
N LEU A 56 -4.99 8.76 -2.21
CA LEU A 56 -4.57 7.99 -1.05
C LEU A 56 -5.39 8.35 0.19
N GLU A 57 -5.61 9.65 0.42
CA GLU A 57 -6.41 10.15 1.54
C GLU A 57 -7.85 9.66 1.47
N ASP A 58 -8.47 9.73 0.30
CA ASP A 58 -9.83 9.23 0.07
C ASP A 58 -9.88 7.71 0.24
N GLY A 59 -8.88 6.99 -0.27
CA GLY A 59 -8.77 5.54 -0.07
C GLY A 59 -8.70 5.15 1.41
N VAL A 60 -7.90 5.86 2.21
CA VAL A 60 -7.81 5.65 3.67
C VAL A 60 -9.12 6.01 4.37
N ARG A 61 -9.79 7.08 3.95
CA ARG A 61 -11.08 7.48 4.53
C ARG A 61 -12.16 6.45 4.25
N GLU A 62 -12.24 5.96 3.01
CA GLU A 62 -13.20 4.93 2.62
C GLU A 62 -12.97 3.61 3.35
N THR A 63 -11.72 3.18 3.52
CA THR A 63 -11.42 1.95 4.28
C THR A 63 -11.77 2.13 5.75
N ALA A 64 -11.44 3.28 6.36
CA ALA A 64 -11.80 3.57 7.75
C ALA A 64 -13.32 3.55 7.99
N VAL A 65 -14.12 4.08 7.05
CA VAL A 65 -15.59 4.00 7.14
C VAL A 65 -16.05 2.54 7.07
N LYS A 66 -15.52 1.75 6.14
CA LYS A 66 -15.86 0.32 6.02
C LYS A 66 -15.49 -0.47 7.28
N GLU A 67 -14.33 -0.22 7.86
CA GLU A 67 -13.90 -0.83 9.14
C GLU A 67 -14.87 -0.52 10.29
N ASN A 68 -15.41 0.71 10.35
CA ASN A 68 -16.40 1.08 11.36
C ASN A 68 -17.75 0.35 11.23
N HIS A 69 -18.03 -0.24 10.06
CA HIS A 69 -19.22 -1.07 9.84
C HIS A 69 -18.98 -2.57 10.09
N THR A 70 -17.75 -2.98 10.42
CA THR A 70 -17.39 -4.37 10.74
C THR A 70 -17.81 -4.72 12.19
N LYS A 71 -18.37 -5.93 12.40
CA LYS A 71 -18.90 -6.41 13.70
C LYS A 71 -17.99 -6.08 14.89
N ASN A 72 -18.56 -5.69 16.03
CA ASN A 72 -17.85 -5.34 17.28
C ASN A 72 -16.85 -6.37 17.84
N ASP A 73 -16.74 -7.57 17.25
CA ASP A 73 -15.92 -8.68 17.74
C ASP A 73 -14.41 -8.36 17.75
N TRP A 74 -13.97 -7.32 17.02
CA TRP A 74 -12.57 -6.83 17.01
C TRP A 74 -12.29 -5.76 18.09
N LYS A 75 -13.30 -5.29 18.84
CA LYS A 75 -13.09 -4.32 19.93
C LYS A 75 -12.51 -5.02 21.16
N TRP A 76 -11.29 -4.67 21.53
CA TRP A 76 -10.72 -5.14 22.78
C TRP A 76 -11.46 -4.51 23.96
N ARG A 77 -12.19 -5.34 24.73
CA ARG A 77 -13.04 -4.91 25.86
C ARG A 77 -14.04 -3.81 25.51
N GLY A 78 -14.56 -3.79 24.28
CA GLY A 78 -15.51 -2.76 23.83
C GLY A 78 -14.88 -1.44 23.41
N TYR A 79 -13.55 -1.33 23.45
CA TYR A 79 -12.80 -0.17 22.96
C TYR A 79 -12.14 -0.47 21.62
N TYR A 80 -12.06 0.56 20.78
CA TYR A 80 -11.21 0.54 19.59
C TYR A 80 -9.75 0.64 20.03
N VAL A 81 -8.99 -0.43 19.88
CA VAL A 81 -7.55 -0.44 20.17
C VAL A 81 -6.80 -0.41 18.84
N TYR A 82 -6.14 0.71 18.59
CA TYR A 82 -5.30 0.92 17.43
C TYR A 82 -3.85 0.65 17.85
N MET A 83 -3.26 -0.45 17.39
CA MET A 83 -1.82 -0.62 17.51
C MET A 83 -1.17 0.20 16.39
N VAL A 84 -0.68 1.38 16.77
CA VAL A 84 0.15 2.18 15.89
C VAL A 84 1.55 1.60 15.97
N ASP A 85 1.86 0.67 15.07
CA ASP A 85 3.25 0.36 14.79
C ASP A 85 3.87 1.63 14.21
N GLY A 86 5.02 2.05 14.75
CA GLY A 86 5.66 3.33 14.43
C GLY A 86 6.29 3.36 13.03
N THR A 87 5.64 2.77 12.03
CA THR A 87 6.09 2.73 10.65
C THR A 87 5.82 4.08 9.99
N THR A 88 6.64 5.07 10.34
CA THR A 88 6.74 6.29 9.55
C THR A 88 7.25 5.90 8.15
N VAL A 89 6.42 6.14 7.13
CA VAL A 89 6.79 5.88 5.74
C VAL A 89 7.68 7.01 5.24
N LEU A 90 8.96 6.94 5.61
CA LEU A 90 10.02 7.67 4.91
C LEU A 90 10.29 6.93 3.61
N LEU A 91 9.87 7.53 2.51
CA LEU A 91 10.17 7.07 1.17
C LEU A 91 11.34 7.89 0.65
N GLN A 92 12.34 7.24 0.05
CA GLN A 92 13.61 7.85 -0.34
C GLN A 92 13.53 8.71 -1.63
N ASP A 93 12.38 9.37 -1.85
CA ASP A 93 12.01 10.21 -2.99
C ASP A 93 11.29 11.49 -2.47
N PRO A 94 11.19 12.59 -3.25
CA PRO A 94 10.68 13.89 -2.77
C PRO A 94 9.20 13.94 -2.35
N VAL A 95 8.48 12.80 -2.36
CA VAL A 95 7.07 12.71 -1.97
C VAL A 95 6.99 12.05 -0.59
N TRP A 96 6.92 12.89 0.44
CA TRP A 96 6.73 12.50 1.82
C TRP A 96 5.28 12.05 2.03
N VAL A 97 5.01 10.75 1.94
CA VAL A 97 3.68 10.20 2.20
C VAL A 97 3.69 9.58 3.60
N PHE A 98 3.08 10.26 4.58
CA PHE A 98 2.82 9.70 5.90
C PHE A 98 1.59 8.78 5.82
N LEU A 99 1.81 7.49 5.55
CA LEU A 99 0.77 6.46 5.73
C LEU A 99 0.93 5.83 7.10
N LEU A 100 0.08 6.24 8.05
CA LEU A 100 -0.15 5.52 9.30
C LEU A 100 -0.98 4.26 8.96
N PHE A 101 -0.31 3.13 8.79
CA PHE A 101 -1.00 1.84 8.78
C PHE A 101 -1.31 1.46 10.23
N VAL A 102 -2.60 1.48 10.59
CA VAL A 102 -3.06 0.80 11.79
C VAL A 102 -3.17 -0.69 11.44
N SER A 103 -2.30 -1.50 12.03
CA SER A 103 -2.44 -2.95 12.02
C SER A 103 -3.12 -3.36 13.33
N ALA A 104 -4.39 -3.76 13.27
CA ALA A 104 -5.04 -4.44 14.38
C ALA A 104 -4.72 -5.94 14.29
N ARG A 105 -4.08 -6.47 15.34
CA ARG A 105 -3.98 -7.93 15.56
C ARG A 105 -5.10 -8.38 16.49
#